data_AF-A0A0B1ZUK9-F1
#
_entry.id   AF-A0A0B1ZUK9-F1
#
_cell.length_a   1.000
_cell.length_b   1.000
_cell.length_c   1.000
_cell.angle_alpha   90.00
_cell.angle_beta   90.00
_cell.angle_gamma   90.00
#
_symmetry.space_group_name_H-M   'P 1'
#
loop_
_entity.id
_entity.type
_entity.pdbx_description
1 polymer ?
#
loop_
_entity_poly.entity_id
_entity_poly.type
_entity_poly.pdbx_seq_one_letter_code
_entity_poly.pdbx_strand_id
1 'polypeptide(L)'
;MIHEPKFTAMADVLGELGSEIEALGEVLCRDEDFAARHMRELQAIDLIAQKQRALAAIIAAGFSEAEMRRISLEAIRRRFCGFMEEDVSSAAAPLDAPVTPDNVNLWD
;
A
#
# COMPACT_ATOMS: atom_id res chain seq x y z
N MET A 1 14.66 -24.53 -9.49
CA MET A 1 13.24 -24.56 -9.91
C MET A 1 13.22 -24.43 -11.42
N ILE A 2 12.63 -25.39 -12.15
CA ILE A 2 12.42 -25.25 -13.60
C ILE A 2 11.12 -24.46 -13.73
N HIS A 3 11.22 -23.17 -14.04
CA HIS A 3 10.04 -22.36 -14.34
C HIS A 3 9.51 -22.79 -15.71
N GLU A 4 8.25 -23.19 -15.75
CA GLU A 4 7.59 -23.58 -16.99
C GLU A 4 7.68 -22.39 -17.98
N PRO A 5 8.15 -22.57 -19.23
CA PRO A 5 8.44 -21.46 -20.14
C PRO A 5 7.28 -20.46 -20.33
N LYS A 6 6.04 -20.96 -20.18
CA LYS A 6 4.81 -20.15 -20.21
C LYS A 6 4.74 -19.11 -19.08
N PHE A 7 5.26 -19.40 -17.89
CA PHE A 7 5.26 -18.45 -16.77
C PHE A 7 6.25 -17.31 -17.01
N THR A 8 7.41 -17.59 -17.57
CA THR A 8 8.36 -16.55 -17.99
C THR A 8 7.72 -15.62 -19.01
N ALA A 9 7.11 -16.17 -20.07
CA ALA A 9 6.42 -15.37 -21.08
C ALA A 9 5.27 -14.52 -20.49
N MET A 10 4.50 -15.05 -19.54
CA MET A 10 3.45 -14.29 -18.85
C MET A 10 4.03 -13.16 -17.98
N ALA A 11 5.14 -13.42 -17.27
CA ALA A 11 5.82 -12.39 -16.47
C ALA A 11 6.35 -11.26 -17.36
N ASP A 12 6.95 -11.61 -18.51
CA ASP A 12 7.47 -10.64 -19.46
C ASP A 12 6.34 -9.74 -19.99
N VAL A 13 5.23 -10.32 -20.47
CA VAL A 13 4.06 -9.56 -20.95
C VAL A 13 3.48 -8.65 -19.86
N LEU A 14 3.39 -9.12 -18.61
CA LEU A 14 2.92 -8.28 -17.50
C LEU A 14 3.89 -7.13 -17.18
N GLY A 15 5.19 -7.36 -17.31
CA GLY A 15 6.22 -6.34 -17.17
C GLY A 15 6.11 -5.27 -18.26
N GLU A 16 5.99 -5.71 -19.52
CA GLU A 16 5.80 -4.84 -20.68
C GLU A 16 4.56 -3.94 -20.52
N LEU A 17 3.41 -4.55 -20.21
CA LEU A 17 2.17 -3.80 -19.96
C LEU A 17 2.32 -2.79 -18.81
N GLY A 18 3.01 -3.18 -17.73
CA GLY A 18 3.29 -2.27 -16.61
C GLY A 18 4.09 -1.05 -17.06
N SER A 19 5.12 -1.25 -17.87
CA SER A 19 5.94 -0.16 -18.42
C SER A 19 5.17 0.73 -19.42
N GLU A 20 4.32 0.15 -20.25
CA GLU A 20 3.46 0.91 -21.17
C GLU A 20 2.47 1.80 -20.42
N ILE A 21 1.86 1.29 -19.34
CA ILE A 21 0.94 2.06 -18.49
C ILE A 21 1.66 3.23 -17.79
N GLU A 22 2.89 3.02 -17.31
CA GLU A 22 3.69 4.12 -16.74
C GLU A 22 4.03 5.18 -17.77
N ALA A 23 4.45 4.78 -18.97
CA ALA A 23 4.75 5.70 -20.05
C ALA A 23 3.52 6.54 -20.43
N LEU A 24 2.34 5.91 -20.45
CA LEU A 24 1.07 6.63 -20.64
C LEU A 24 0.79 7.61 -19.49
N GLY A 25 0.95 7.18 -18.23
CA GLY A 25 0.81 8.03 -17.05
C GLY A 25 1.73 9.25 -17.10
N GLU A 26 3.00 9.05 -17.48
CA GLU A 26 3.98 10.12 -17.65
C GLU A 26 3.54 11.13 -18.71
N VAL A 27 3.06 10.65 -19.87
CA VAL A 27 2.53 11.53 -20.93
C VAL A 27 1.36 12.37 -20.43
N LEU A 28 0.42 11.78 -19.68
CA LEU A 28 -0.72 12.49 -19.14
C LEU A 28 -0.33 13.51 -18.05
N CYS A 29 0.69 13.20 -17.25
CA CYS A 29 1.21 14.12 -16.24
C CYS A 29 1.95 15.34 -16.80
N ARG A 30 2.33 15.35 -18.10
CA ARG A 30 2.98 16.51 -18.73
C ARG A 30 2.03 17.69 -18.95
N ASP A 31 0.72 17.45 -18.96
CA ASP A 31 -0.30 18.50 -18.94
C ASP A 31 -0.67 18.76 -17.48
N GLU A 32 -0.19 19.88 -16.92
CA GLU A 32 -0.39 20.25 -15.52
C GLU A 32 -1.88 20.45 -15.18
N ASP A 33 -2.66 21.03 -16.11
CA ASP A 33 -4.10 21.26 -15.90
C ASP A 33 -4.87 19.94 -15.93
N PHE A 34 -4.48 19.01 -16.79
CA PHE A 34 -5.03 17.65 -16.79
C PHE A 34 -4.68 16.92 -15.48
N ALA A 35 -3.40 16.95 -15.08
CA ALA A 35 -2.92 16.27 -13.89
C ALA A 35 -3.60 16.78 -12.62
N ALA A 36 -3.76 18.10 -12.48
CA ALA A 36 -4.46 18.70 -11.35
C ALA A 36 -5.93 18.28 -11.27
N ARG A 37 -6.61 18.13 -12.41
CA ARG A 37 -8.02 17.72 -12.48
C ARG A 37 -8.25 16.23 -12.29
N HIS A 38 -7.26 15.40 -12.64
CA HIS A 38 -7.39 13.94 -12.70
C HIS A 38 -6.37 13.19 -11.83
N MET A 39 -5.90 13.83 -10.75
CA MET A 39 -4.85 13.29 -9.87
C MET A 39 -5.22 11.91 -9.31
N ARG A 40 -6.50 11.70 -8.95
CA ARG A 40 -6.96 10.42 -8.40
C ARG A 40 -6.88 9.31 -9.45
N GLU A 41 -7.29 9.59 -10.66
CA GLU A 41 -7.26 8.66 -11.78
C GLU A 41 -5.81 8.34 -12.16
N LEU A 42 -4.91 9.33 -12.18
CA LEU A 42 -3.48 9.14 -12.44
C LEU A 42 -2.82 8.27 -11.35
N GLN A 43 -3.16 8.47 -10.08
CA GLN A 43 -2.72 7.61 -8.98
C GLN A 43 -3.25 6.18 -9.09
N ALA A 44 -4.45 5.99 -9.67
CA ALA A 44 -5.01 4.68 -9.94
C ALA A 44 -4.27 3.98 -11.11
N ILE A 45 -3.91 4.73 -12.15
CA ILE A 45 -3.08 4.24 -13.28
C ILE A 45 -1.71 3.77 -12.78
N ASP A 46 -1.02 4.60 -11.99
CA ASP A 46 0.26 4.23 -11.36
C ASP A 46 0.12 2.97 -10.50
N LEU A 47 -0.96 2.85 -9.71
CA LEU A 47 -1.20 1.65 -8.91
C LEU A 47 -1.40 0.40 -9.77
N ILE A 48 -2.05 0.51 -10.92
CA ILE A 48 -2.23 -0.64 -11.84
C ILE A 48 -0.87 -1.09 -12.38
N ALA A 49 -0.02 -0.16 -12.82
CA ALA A 49 1.32 -0.49 -13.30
C ALA A 49 2.19 -1.14 -12.20
N GLN A 50 2.14 -0.60 -10.98
CA GLN A 50 2.82 -1.20 -9.82
C GLN A 50 2.34 -2.62 -9.55
N LYS A 51 1.03 -2.88 -9.59
CA LYS A 51 0.46 -4.23 -9.41
C LYS A 51 0.89 -5.19 -10.50
N GLN A 52 0.93 -4.75 -11.76
CA GLN A 52 1.37 -5.60 -12.88
C GLN A 52 2.84 -6.01 -12.72
N ARG A 53 3.73 -5.09 -12.36
CA ARG A 53 5.14 -5.41 -12.09
C ARG A 53 5.33 -6.33 -10.89
N ALA A 54 4.55 -6.13 -9.83
CA ALA A 54 4.55 -7.04 -8.68
C ALA A 54 4.12 -8.46 -9.08
N LEU A 55 3.08 -8.59 -9.89
CA LEU A 55 2.62 -9.89 -10.41
C LEU A 55 3.66 -10.53 -11.33
N ALA A 56 4.27 -9.76 -12.24
CA ALA A 56 5.37 -10.23 -13.09
C ALA A 56 6.51 -10.80 -12.25
N ALA A 57 6.94 -10.09 -11.21
CA ALA A 57 8.00 -10.54 -10.30
C ALA A 57 7.62 -11.83 -9.54
N ILE A 58 6.37 -11.96 -9.08
CA ILE A 58 5.87 -13.16 -8.40
C ILE A 58 5.91 -14.38 -9.34
N ILE A 59 5.46 -14.20 -10.59
CA ILE A 59 5.42 -15.25 -11.60
C ILE A 59 6.84 -15.65 -12.01
N ALA A 60 7.73 -14.67 -12.22
CA ALA A 60 9.14 -14.92 -12.52
C ALA A 60 9.85 -15.65 -11.37
N ALA A 61 9.51 -15.35 -10.12
CA ALA A 61 9.97 -16.07 -8.94
C ALA A 61 9.31 -17.45 -8.75
N GLY A 62 8.40 -17.85 -9.65
CA GLY A 62 7.69 -19.13 -9.62
C GLY A 62 6.89 -19.36 -8.36
N PHE A 63 6.20 -18.32 -7.89
CA PHE A 63 5.31 -18.39 -6.75
C PHE A 63 6.01 -18.86 -5.45
N SER A 64 7.32 -18.60 -5.33
CA SER A 64 8.04 -18.82 -4.07
C SER A 64 7.42 -17.96 -2.96
N GLU A 65 6.97 -18.59 -1.88
CA GLU A 65 6.34 -17.88 -0.74
C GLU A 65 7.28 -16.83 -0.13
N ALA A 66 8.58 -17.12 -0.09
CA ALA A 66 9.60 -16.18 0.38
C ALA A 66 9.72 -14.92 -0.50
N GLU A 67 9.66 -15.09 -1.83
CA GLU A 67 9.72 -13.97 -2.77
C GLU A 67 8.41 -13.18 -2.82
N MET A 68 7.27 -13.89 -2.73
CA MET A 68 5.95 -13.24 -2.61
C MET A 68 5.87 -12.34 -1.37
N ARG A 69 6.44 -12.75 -0.23
CA ARG A 69 6.50 -11.92 0.99
C ARG A 69 7.40 -10.68 0.84
N ARG A 70 8.48 -10.75 0.04
CA ARG A 70 9.30 -9.56 -0.30
C ARG A 70 8.53 -8.56 -1.15
N ILE A 71 7.73 -9.07 -2.10
CA ILE A 71 7.01 -8.24 -3.08
C ILE A 71 5.72 -7.63 -2.47
N SER A 72 5.00 -8.38 -1.61
CA SER A 72 3.65 -8.01 -1.17
C SER A 72 3.59 -7.09 0.05
N LEU A 73 4.62 -7.02 0.89
CA LEU A 73 4.48 -6.32 2.17
C LEU A 73 5.00 -4.89 2.12
N GLU A 74 6.14 -4.58 1.52
CA GLU A 74 6.71 -3.24 1.69
C GLU A 74 6.00 -2.16 0.85
N ALA A 75 5.63 -2.48 -0.40
CA ALA A 75 4.90 -1.58 -1.28
C ALA A 75 3.44 -1.38 -0.86
N ILE A 76 2.78 -2.44 -0.37
CA ILE A 76 1.40 -2.36 0.14
C ILE A 76 1.40 -1.70 1.53
N ARG A 77 2.33 -2.06 2.43
CA ARG A 77 2.42 -1.48 3.79
C ARG A 77 2.76 0.01 3.77
N ARG A 78 3.68 0.48 2.92
CA ARG A 78 3.94 1.93 2.79
C ARG A 78 2.68 2.68 2.36
N ARG A 79 1.83 2.07 1.52
CA ARG A 79 0.60 2.67 1.01
C ARG A 79 -0.58 2.58 1.98
N PHE A 80 -0.61 1.61 2.90
CA PHE A 80 -1.66 1.47 3.92
C PHE A 80 -1.29 2.14 5.27
N CYS A 81 -0.04 2.02 5.72
CA CYS A 81 0.41 2.63 6.98
C CYS A 81 0.73 4.12 6.83
N GLY A 82 1.01 4.61 5.62
CA GLY A 82 1.19 6.05 5.35
C GLY A 82 -0.07 6.89 5.60
N PHE A 83 -1.25 6.27 5.74
CA PHE A 83 -2.50 6.93 6.15
C PHE A 83 -2.84 6.73 7.63
N MET A 84 -2.15 5.83 8.35
CA MET A 84 -2.49 5.49 9.75
C MET A 84 -1.65 6.21 10.80
N GLU A 85 -0.62 6.98 10.39
CA GLU A 85 0.24 7.70 11.34
C GLU A 85 -0.22 9.13 11.65
N GLU A 86 -1.18 9.71 10.90
CA GLU A 86 -1.73 11.04 11.22
C GLU A 86 -2.90 11.02 12.23
N ASP A 87 -3.55 9.88 12.45
CA ASP A 87 -4.73 9.77 13.33
C ASP A 87 -4.43 9.28 14.76
N VAL A 88 -3.14 9.10 15.14
CA VAL A 88 -2.74 8.80 16.52
C VAL A 88 -1.99 9.99 17.14
N SER A 89 -2.55 11.20 17.01
CA SER A 89 -2.14 12.33 17.84
C SER A 89 -3.28 13.32 18.07
N SER A 90 -4.38 12.85 18.70
CA SER A 90 -5.28 13.72 19.45
C SER A 90 -6.21 12.92 20.37
N ALA A 91 -5.68 12.46 21.50
CA ALA A 91 -6.46 12.23 22.73
C ALA A 91 -5.51 12.03 23.93
N ALA A 92 -4.71 13.04 24.26
CA ALA A 92 -4.20 13.16 25.61
C ALA A 92 -5.33 13.78 26.47
N ALA A 93 -6.10 12.95 27.16
CA ALA A 93 -6.96 13.42 28.25
C ALA A 93 -6.21 13.22 29.58
N PRO A 94 -6.01 14.26 30.41
CA PRO A 94 -5.33 14.12 31.69
C PRO A 94 -6.24 13.41 32.70
N LEU A 95 -5.82 12.26 33.21
CA LEU A 95 -6.38 11.64 34.41
C LEU A 95 -5.76 12.31 35.63
N ASP A 96 -6.45 13.28 36.22
CA ASP A 96 -6.24 13.69 37.61
C ASP A 96 -7.53 14.31 38.18
N ALA A 97 -8.33 13.48 38.86
CA ALA A 97 -9.36 13.93 39.79
C ALA A 97 -9.09 13.24 41.15
N PRO A 98 -8.99 13.98 42.26
CA PRO A 98 -8.59 13.42 43.55
C PRO A 98 -9.75 12.70 44.24
N VAL A 99 -9.51 11.46 44.66
CA VAL A 99 -10.39 10.67 45.53
C VAL A 99 -10.10 11.07 46.99
N THR A 100 -11.08 11.65 47.69
CA THR A 100 -11.03 11.80 49.16
C THR A 100 -11.86 10.70 49.82
N PRO A 101 -11.31 9.94 50.78
CA PRO A 101 -12.04 8.89 51.48
C PRO A 101 -12.71 9.44 52.74
N ASP A 102 -14.03 9.63 52.71
CA ASP A 102 -14.85 9.73 53.91
C ASP A 102 -16.29 9.33 53.60
N ASN A 103 -16.54 8.02 53.59
CA ASN A 103 -17.80 7.50 54.11
C ASN A 103 -17.60 6.04 54.54
N VAL A 104 -17.01 5.92 55.73
CA VAL A 104 -17.04 4.69 56.51
C VAL A 104 -18.49 4.53 56.99
N ASN A 105 -19.22 3.57 56.44
CA ASN A 105 -20.22 2.87 57.24
C ASN A 105 -20.05 1.36 57.04
N LEU A 106 -19.60 0.79 58.15
CA LEU A 106 -19.13 -0.54 58.39
C LEU A 106 -20.30 -1.27 59.07
N TRP A 107 -20.96 -2.17 58.33
CA TRP A 107 -21.88 -3.23 58.80
C TRP A 107 -23.31 -2.80 59.20
N ASP A 108 -24.25 -3.08 58.30
CA ASP A 108 -25.58 -3.68 58.57
C ASP A 108 -26.05 -4.46 57.32
#